data_AF-A0AA38H4I3-F1
#
_entry.id   AF-A0AA38H4I3-F1
#
_cell.length_a   1.000
_cell.length_b   1.000
_cell.length_c   1.000
_cell.angle_alpha   90.00
_cell.angle_beta   90.00
_cell.angle_gamma   90.00
#
_symmetry.space_group_name_H-M   'P 1'
#
loop_
_entity.id
_entity.type
_entity.pdbx_description
1 polymer ?
#
loop_
_entity_poly.entity_id
_entity_poly.type
_entity_poly.pdbx_seq_one_letter_code
_entity_poly.pdbx_strand_id
1 'polypeptide(L)'
;MSRSRPQQLAALLATRPLTQRQLHVALRAQAGIAASPPRDFLSRSRASVFSGPSRAYATSPASGPGGVRISYLFGGLVGLGLLVTTYGLLEYFFSLQTWPEHIRTPLKAAIKARNAGDWARSETYFQKAIEAALSLPSSSLQPDPLQKLTGLYVSYASLLESQGQLVKAYTTLRTALHHLGPTPLIPSSTGSEWAGPSYVLDSADHIRAIGLSQKLGHLALQLSAGSYPPPFPVDTDRPTEAVGWLDAAESYLSGALTAMLKLGLIQGGSAKASGVIAGKDIVLPEGGTEEDGGRVDKRGLGMTMEALSEVYARKKQYEVSAQLLLQAISILLPPGSKEAPPARDRCQAALLMTSISSHTLNPRTPQAIKVSRSWSLQGLQIAESTLAENGTSSAADPSTLICNRARSVALQNMGMLSEIEQDLPTALGYFDKSLAASKEIGFAEGRREAMEAIRRLRNQGVTEPTISRTS
;
A
#
# COMPACT_ATOMS: atom_id res chain seq x y z
N MET A 1 -61.56 -36.34 -1.91
CA MET A 1 -61.39 -34.89 -2.19
C MET A 1 -60.99 -34.23 -0.87
N SER A 2 -59.71 -34.19 -0.50
CA SER A 2 -58.68 -33.23 -0.94
C SER A 2 -59.01 -31.78 -0.54
N ARG A 3 -58.45 -31.28 0.57
CA ARG A 3 -57.26 -30.40 0.57
C ARG A 3 -56.88 -29.93 1.97
N SER A 4 -55.67 -30.33 2.34
CA SER A 4 -54.80 -29.80 3.38
C SER A 4 -54.38 -28.35 3.07
N ARG A 5 -54.27 -27.52 4.12
CA ARG A 5 -53.48 -26.28 4.11
C ARG A 5 -52.15 -26.56 4.83
N PRO A 6 -51.01 -26.28 4.18
CA PRO A 6 -49.99 -25.48 4.86
C PRO A 6 -49.38 -24.43 3.91
N GLN A 7 -48.48 -23.59 4.44
CA GLN A 7 -47.61 -22.60 3.77
C GLN A 7 -48.15 -21.17 3.66
N GLN A 8 -48.01 -20.39 4.75
CA GLN A 8 -47.89 -18.93 4.66
C GLN A 8 -46.82 -18.31 5.58
N LEU A 9 -45.86 -19.10 6.08
CA LEU A 9 -44.80 -18.59 6.98
C LEU A 9 -43.38 -18.60 6.42
N ALA A 10 -43.20 -18.84 5.10
CA ALA A 10 -41.88 -18.92 4.46
C ALA A 10 -41.49 -17.71 3.59
N ALA A 11 -42.28 -16.62 3.55
CA ALA A 11 -42.11 -15.53 2.58
C ALA A 11 -41.60 -14.19 3.17
N LEU A 12 -41.00 -14.18 4.36
CA LEU A 12 -40.46 -12.97 4.99
C LEU A 12 -38.92 -12.96 5.18
N LEU A 13 -38.21 -13.91 4.56
CA LEU A 13 -36.74 -14.03 4.65
C LEU A 13 -35.99 -13.69 3.35
N ALA A 14 -36.61 -12.91 2.46
CA ALA A 14 -35.95 -12.41 1.26
C ALA A 14 -35.50 -10.94 1.45
N THR A 15 -34.20 -10.75 1.23
CA THR A 15 -33.55 -9.53 0.70
C THR A 15 -33.46 -8.29 1.58
N ARG A 16 -32.51 -8.30 2.53
CA ARG A 16 -31.61 -7.14 2.64
C ARG A 16 -30.42 -7.38 1.70
N PRO A 17 -30.23 -6.58 0.63
CA PRO A 17 -29.05 -6.72 -0.19
C PRO A 17 -27.82 -6.46 0.68
N LEU A 18 -26.88 -7.42 0.72
CA LEU A 18 -25.52 -7.16 1.17
C LEU A 18 -25.03 -5.94 0.38
N THR A 19 -24.97 -4.79 1.03
CA THR A 19 -24.60 -3.54 0.38
C THR A 19 -23.22 -3.72 -0.25
N GLN A 20 -23.09 -3.32 -1.52
CA GLN A 20 -21.89 -3.25 -2.36
C GLN A 20 -20.64 -2.68 -1.65
N ARG A 21 -20.82 -2.04 -0.50
CA ARG A 21 -19.81 -1.57 0.45
C ARG A 21 -18.97 -2.67 1.11
N GLN A 22 -19.46 -3.91 1.22
CA GLN A 22 -18.73 -5.04 1.84
C GLN A 22 -17.80 -5.79 0.87
N LEU A 23 -17.85 -5.49 -0.44
CA LEU A 23 -17.00 -6.13 -1.47
C LEU A 23 -15.78 -5.28 -1.90
N HIS A 24 -15.71 -4.01 -1.52
CA HIS A 24 -14.75 -3.03 -2.11
C HIS A 24 -13.74 -2.41 -1.12
N VAL A 25 -13.50 -3.01 0.05
CA VAL A 25 -12.64 -2.39 1.08
C VAL A 25 -11.23 -3.02 1.15
N ALA A 26 -10.97 -4.08 0.39
CA ALA A 26 -9.65 -4.72 0.30
C ALA A 26 -8.52 -3.77 -0.19
N LEU A 27 -8.84 -2.66 -0.87
CA LEU A 27 -7.87 -1.74 -1.50
C LEU A 27 -7.37 -0.57 -0.62
N ARG A 28 -7.89 -0.36 0.60
CA ARG A 28 -7.78 0.95 1.29
C ARG A 28 -6.52 1.27 2.12
N ALA A 29 -5.51 0.41 2.21
CA ALA A 29 -4.42 0.64 3.17
C ALA A 29 -3.02 0.31 2.63
N GLN A 30 -2.63 0.96 1.53
CA GLN A 30 -1.21 1.06 1.11
C GLN A 30 -0.59 2.44 1.43
N ALA A 31 -1.33 3.40 1.99
CA ALA A 31 -0.87 4.79 2.11
C ALA A 31 -0.68 5.31 3.56
N GLY A 32 -0.54 4.45 4.58
CA GLY A 32 -0.37 4.97 5.94
C GLY A 32 -0.03 3.92 6.99
N ILE A 33 1.22 3.45 7.01
CA ILE A 33 1.81 2.82 8.20
C ILE A 33 2.79 3.84 8.79
N ALA A 34 2.26 4.83 9.49
CA ALA A 34 3.06 5.62 10.42
C ALA A 34 3.05 4.89 11.77
N ALA A 35 4.16 4.23 12.10
CA ALA A 35 4.36 3.65 13.42
C ALA A 35 4.29 4.77 14.47
N SER A 36 3.27 4.73 15.33
CA SER A 36 3.20 5.60 16.51
C SER A 36 4.04 4.97 17.62
N PRO A 37 4.94 5.72 18.30
CA PRO A 37 5.67 5.20 19.45
C PRO A 37 4.76 5.09 20.69
N PRO A 38 5.07 4.17 21.64
CA PRO A 38 4.29 3.99 22.85
C PRO A 38 4.47 5.19 23.80
N ARG A 39 3.37 5.61 24.43
CA ARG A 39 3.34 6.61 25.49
C ARG A 39 3.86 6.00 26.80
N ASP A 40 4.93 6.54 27.34
CA ASP A 40 5.44 6.20 28.67
C ASP A 40 4.48 6.66 29.77
N PHE A 41 3.92 5.68 30.48
CA PHE A 41 3.30 5.85 31.79
C PHE A 41 4.39 5.64 32.85
N LEU A 42 4.99 6.73 33.37
CA LEU A 42 5.78 6.65 34.59
C LEU A 42 4.94 7.04 35.81
N SER A 43 4.43 5.97 36.41
CA SER A 43 3.93 5.88 37.77
C SER A 43 4.95 6.43 38.77
N ARG A 44 4.44 7.31 39.63
CA ARG A 44 5.05 7.88 40.81
C ARG A 44 5.14 6.79 41.89
N SER A 45 6.32 6.49 42.40
CA SER A 45 6.46 5.82 43.70
C SER A 45 7.66 6.33 44.48
N ARG A 46 7.33 6.83 45.67
CA ARG A 46 8.22 7.24 46.77
C ARG A 46 9.11 6.07 47.18
N ALA A 47 10.40 6.34 47.43
CA ALA A 47 11.22 5.49 48.28
C ALA A 47 11.70 6.32 49.48
N SER A 48 11.28 5.90 50.66
CA SER A 48 11.79 6.32 51.95
C SER A 48 13.01 5.47 52.33
N VAL A 49 14.01 6.17 52.84
CA VAL A 49 15.16 5.80 53.68
C VAL A 49 15.05 4.45 54.42
N PHE A 50 16.12 3.64 54.35
CA PHE A 50 16.63 2.93 55.52
C PHE A 50 18.15 2.70 55.40
N SER A 51 18.84 2.96 56.50
CA SER A 51 20.29 2.90 56.68
C SER A 51 20.63 1.73 57.62
N GLY A 52 21.70 0.98 57.37
CA GLY A 52 22.33 0.09 58.37
C GLY A 52 22.85 -1.25 57.82
N PRO A 53 23.84 -1.90 58.49
CA PRO A 53 25.17 -2.02 57.89
C PRO A 53 25.68 -3.46 57.63
N SER A 54 26.70 -3.52 56.77
CA SER A 54 27.85 -4.44 56.69
C SER A 54 27.72 -5.90 57.15
N ARG A 55 27.89 -6.81 56.20
CA ARG A 55 28.66 -8.05 56.42
C ARG A 55 29.38 -8.47 55.13
N ALA A 56 30.70 -8.39 55.18
CA ALA A 56 31.59 -8.96 54.17
C ALA A 56 31.59 -10.49 54.31
N TYR A 57 31.34 -11.20 53.22
CA TYR A 57 31.80 -12.57 53.04
C TYR A 57 32.58 -12.61 51.73
N ALA A 58 33.87 -12.91 51.88
CA ALA A 58 34.76 -13.27 50.79
C ALA A 58 34.44 -14.71 50.35
N THR A 59 34.17 -14.89 49.07
CA THR A 59 34.30 -16.20 48.41
C THR A 59 35.10 -16.00 47.13
N SER A 60 36.28 -16.63 47.09
CA SER A 60 37.14 -16.75 45.92
C SER A 60 36.43 -17.46 44.75
N PRO A 61 36.86 -17.23 43.51
CA PRO A 61 36.12 -17.63 42.32
C PRO A 61 36.36 -19.10 41.95
N ALA A 62 35.29 -19.81 41.63
CA ALA A 62 35.36 -21.07 40.92
C ALA A 62 35.49 -20.77 39.41
N SER A 63 36.57 -21.25 38.82
CA SER A 63 36.87 -21.23 37.39
C SER A 63 35.92 -22.16 36.62
N GLY A 64 35.03 -21.57 35.80
CA GLY A 64 34.22 -22.24 34.78
C GLY A 64 34.52 -21.66 33.39
N PRO A 65 34.25 -22.39 32.29
CA PRO A 65 34.88 -22.19 31.00
C PRO A 65 34.39 -20.93 30.28
N GLY A 66 35.36 -20.11 29.83
CA GLY A 66 35.27 -19.29 28.61
C GLY A 66 34.06 -18.37 28.41
N GLY A 67 33.49 -17.78 29.46
CA GLY A 67 32.42 -16.79 29.30
C GLY A 67 32.95 -15.48 28.72
N VAL A 68 32.44 -15.05 27.56
CA VAL A 68 32.71 -13.72 27.01
C VAL A 68 32.40 -12.69 28.10
N ARG A 69 33.40 -11.91 28.52
CA ARG A 69 33.21 -10.92 29.59
C ARG A 69 32.12 -9.95 29.14
N ILE A 70 31.04 -9.89 29.92
CA ILE A 70 29.85 -9.06 29.66
C ILE A 70 30.23 -7.61 29.31
N SER A 71 31.34 -7.10 29.84
CA SER A 71 31.91 -5.79 29.50
C SER A 71 32.24 -5.59 28.01
N TYR A 72 32.71 -6.62 27.29
CA TYR A 72 33.01 -6.52 25.86
C TYR A 72 31.73 -6.54 25.01
N LEU A 73 30.69 -7.24 25.46
CA LEU A 73 29.38 -7.22 24.79
C LEU A 73 28.71 -5.85 24.96
N PHE A 74 28.76 -5.26 26.15
CA PHE A 74 28.27 -3.90 26.38
C PHE A 74 29.09 -2.85 25.62
N GLY A 75 30.42 -2.95 25.63
CA GLY A 75 31.29 -2.06 24.86
C GLY A 75 31.02 -2.15 23.35
N GLY A 76 30.82 -3.36 22.83
CA GLY A 76 30.45 -3.60 21.43
C GLY A 76 29.08 -3.01 21.08
N LEU A 77 28.06 -3.17 21.93
CA LEU A 77 26.72 -2.60 21.72
C LEU A 77 26.72 -1.07 21.76
N VAL A 78 27.44 -0.47 22.71
CA VAL A 78 27.58 1.00 22.79
C VAL A 78 28.35 1.54 21.57
N GLY A 79 29.43 0.88 21.17
CA GLY A 79 30.20 1.24 19.97
C GLY A 79 29.37 1.14 18.69
N LEU A 80 28.61 0.06 18.53
CA LEU A 80 27.67 -0.12 17.41
C LEU A 80 26.57 0.94 17.42
N GLY A 81 25.99 1.23 18.58
CA GLY A 81 24.96 2.26 18.73
C GLY A 81 25.46 3.66 18.37
N LEU A 82 26.67 4.02 18.80
CA LEU A 82 27.34 5.26 18.40
C LEU A 82 27.58 5.30 16.89
N LEU A 83 28.11 4.22 16.30
CA LEU A 83 28.35 4.10 14.86
C LEU A 83 27.07 4.29 14.04
N VAL A 84 25.98 3.59 14.39
CA VAL A 84 24.69 3.68 13.70
C VAL A 84 24.12 5.11 13.82
N THR A 85 24.22 5.73 15.00
CA THR A 85 23.71 7.09 15.20
C THR A 85 24.55 8.12 14.43
N THR A 86 25.88 7.98 14.42
CA THR A 86 26.76 8.84 13.61
C THR A 86 26.53 8.65 12.11
N TYR A 87 26.31 7.40 11.65
CA TYR A 87 26.02 7.10 10.26
C TYR A 87 24.70 7.75 9.82
N GLY A 88 23.61 7.57 10.59
CA GLY A 88 22.33 8.19 10.30
C GLY A 88 22.37 9.73 10.33
N LEU A 89 23.15 10.32 11.24
CA LEU A 89 23.38 11.77 11.28
C LEU A 89 24.17 12.28 10.07
N LEU A 90 25.19 11.53 9.64
CA LEU A 90 25.98 11.88 8.45
C LEU A 90 25.13 11.79 7.18
N GLU A 91 24.35 10.73 7.01
CA GLU A 91 23.45 10.55 5.87
C GLU A 91 22.38 11.66 5.80
N TYR A 92 21.79 12.02 6.93
CA TYR A 92 20.89 13.17 7.05
C TYR A 92 21.60 14.49 6.70
N PHE A 93 22.86 14.66 7.11
CA PHE A 93 23.61 15.88 6.83
C PHE A 93 24.02 15.99 5.36
N PHE A 94 24.51 14.90 4.76
CA PHE A 94 24.95 14.83 3.37
C PHE A 94 23.78 14.98 2.39
N SER A 95 22.62 14.37 2.66
CA SER A 95 21.42 14.56 1.83
C SER A 95 20.92 16.01 1.79
N LEU A 96 21.24 16.80 2.82
CA LEU A 96 20.89 18.21 2.92
C LEU A 96 21.99 19.16 2.42
N GLN A 97 23.20 18.66 2.15
CA GLN A 97 24.27 19.45 1.51
C GLN A 97 24.06 19.61 0.00
N THR A 98 23.24 18.75 -0.63
CA THR A 98 22.88 18.81 -2.06
C THR A 98 21.99 20.01 -2.43
N TRP A 99 21.54 20.77 -1.42
CA TRP A 99 20.60 21.88 -1.56
C TRP A 99 21.27 23.24 -1.32
N PRO A 100 20.99 24.26 -2.15
CA PRO A 100 21.37 25.64 -1.89
C PRO A 100 20.91 26.12 -0.51
N GLU A 101 21.65 27.05 0.10
CA GLU A 101 21.39 27.51 1.48
C GLU A 101 19.97 28.04 1.69
N HIS A 102 19.44 28.76 0.69
CA HIS A 102 18.10 29.34 0.69
C HIS A 102 16.98 28.29 0.77
N ILE A 103 17.19 27.07 0.25
CA ILE A 103 16.22 25.98 0.30
C ILE A 103 16.49 25.07 1.51
N ARG A 104 17.76 24.83 1.80
CA ARG A 104 18.21 23.92 2.86
C ARG A 104 17.69 24.32 4.24
N THR A 105 17.73 25.62 4.55
CA THR A 105 17.33 26.15 5.86
C THR A 105 15.83 25.96 6.13
N PRO A 106 14.90 26.39 5.25
CA PRO A 106 13.48 26.12 5.45
C PRO A 106 13.16 24.63 5.38
N LEU A 107 13.82 23.84 4.50
CA LEU A 107 13.57 22.39 4.41
C LEU A 107 13.93 21.65 5.72
N LYS A 108 15.07 21.98 6.34
CA LYS A 108 15.46 21.46 7.66
C LYS A 108 14.43 21.79 8.72
N ALA A 109 13.95 23.04 8.74
CA ALA A 109 12.92 23.47 9.67
C ALA A 109 11.60 22.74 9.44
N ALA A 110 11.22 22.49 8.18
CA ALA A 110 10.03 21.74 7.81
C ALA A 110 10.09 20.31 8.34
N ILE A 111 11.17 19.57 8.04
CA ILE A 111 11.34 18.18 8.48
C ILE A 111 11.39 18.09 10.01
N LYS A 112 12.09 19.02 10.66
CA LYS A 112 12.14 19.10 12.13
C LYS A 112 10.76 19.33 12.74
N ALA A 113 9.97 20.24 12.16
CA ALA A 113 8.61 20.51 12.63
C ALA A 113 7.67 19.31 12.40
N ARG A 114 7.77 18.64 11.24
CA ARG A 114 7.06 17.38 10.94
C ARG A 114 7.34 16.32 12.00
N ASN A 115 8.61 16.08 12.30
CA ASN A 115 9.02 15.06 13.27
C ASN A 115 8.62 15.44 14.70
N ALA A 116 8.49 16.73 15.00
CA ALA A 116 7.96 17.23 16.26
C ALA A 116 6.42 17.15 16.36
N GLY A 117 5.72 16.76 15.29
CA GLY A 117 4.26 16.76 15.22
C GLY A 117 3.63 18.15 15.04
N ASP A 118 4.43 19.18 14.75
CA ASP A 118 3.95 20.53 14.45
C ASP A 118 3.68 20.68 12.95
N TRP A 119 2.53 20.13 12.55
CA TRP A 119 2.10 20.05 11.16
C TRP A 119 1.93 21.42 10.50
N ALA A 120 1.39 22.39 11.22
CA ALA A 120 1.14 23.74 10.71
C ALA A 120 2.43 24.48 10.40
N ARG A 121 3.42 24.46 11.32
CA ARG A 121 4.72 25.05 11.05
C ARG A 121 5.43 24.31 9.92
N SER A 122 5.38 22.97 9.93
CA SER A 122 5.98 22.16 8.86
C SER A 122 5.49 22.57 7.49
N GLU A 123 4.17 22.77 7.34
CA GLU A 123 3.58 23.22 6.08
C GLU A 123 4.12 24.59 5.64
N THR A 124 4.16 25.58 6.54
CA THR A 124 4.68 26.92 6.19
C THR A 124 6.14 26.88 5.75
N TYR A 125 6.95 26.00 6.36
CA TYR A 125 8.35 25.84 5.98
C TYR A 125 8.51 25.10 4.64
N PHE A 126 7.67 24.12 4.33
CA PHE A 126 7.67 23.50 3.00
C PHE A 126 7.28 24.48 1.91
N GLN A 127 6.26 25.32 2.13
CA GLN A 127 5.86 26.37 1.19
C GLN A 127 7.01 27.34 0.92
N LYS A 128 7.67 27.83 1.98
CA LYS A 128 8.87 28.68 1.86
C LYS A 128 10.01 28.00 1.09
N ALA A 129 10.23 26.70 1.32
CA ALA A 129 11.26 25.95 0.59
C ALA A 129 10.93 25.82 -0.90
N ILE A 130 9.66 25.59 -1.25
CA ILE A 130 9.18 25.52 -2.63
C ILE A 130 9.28 26.89 -3.32
N GLU A 131 8.83 27.96 -2.66
CA GLU A 131 8.95 29.33 -3.15
C GLU A 131 10.42 29.71 -3.41
N ALA A 132 11.31 29.38 -2.47
CA ALA A 132 12.74 29.57 -2.63
C ALA A 132 13.29 28.78 -3.82
N ALA A 133 12.85 27.53 -4.01
CA ALA A 133 13.27 26.72 -5.16
C ALA A 133 12.80 27.29 -6.50
N LEU A 134 11.56 27.80 -6.57
CA LEU A 134 11.01 28.41 -7.78
C LEU A 134 11.66 29.76 -8.10
N SER A 135 12.11 30.50 -7.09
CA SER A 135 12.80 31.80 -7.26
C SER A 135 14.20 31.67 -7.86
N LEU A 136 14.78 30.47 -7.79
CA LEU A 136 16.13 30.19 -8.28
C LEU A 136 16.08 29.64 -9.71
N PRO A 137 17.09 29.94 -10.56
CA PRO A 137 17.19 29.36 -11.89
C PRO A 137 17.50 27.86 -11.81
N SER A 138 17.05 27.09 -12.80
CA SER A 138 17.27 25.64 -12.88
C SER A 138 18.76 25.24 -12.83
N SER A 139 19.66 26.12 -13.27
CA SER A 139 21.12 25.92 -13.18
C SER A 139 21.65 25.80 -11.74
N SER A 140 21.00 26.43 -10.77
CA SER A 140 21.40 26.37 -9.35
C SER A 140 21.05 25.04 -8.66
N LEU A 141 20.17 24.25 -9.28
CA LEU A 141 19.66 22.99 -8.75
C LEU A 141 20.26 21.75 -9.44
N GLN A 142 21.26 21.93 -10.30
CA GLN A 142 21.98 20.84 -10.97
C GLN A 142 22.54 19.80 -9.96
N PRO A 143 22.74 18.52 -10.36
CA PRO A 143 22.56 17.96 -11.70
C PRO A 143 21.09 17.78 -12.15
N ASP A 144 20.16 17.51 -11.23
CA ASP A 144 18.77 17.13 -11.59
C ASP A 144 17.74 18.13 -11.03
N PRO A 145 17.55 19.30 -11.69
CA PRO A 145 16.74 20.37 -11.13
C PRO A 145 15.27 20.00 -10.99
N LEU A 146 14.70 19.28 -11.96
CA LEU A 146 13.31 18.84 -11.94
C LEU A 146 13.04 17.74 -10.90
N GLN A 147 13.96 16.79 -10.75
CA GLN A 147 13.88 15.78 -9.68
C GLN A 147 13.87 16.41 -8.30
N LYS A 148 14.77 17.37 -8.07
CA LYS A 148 14.82 18.11 -6.80
C LYS A 148 13.52 18.88 -6.58
N LEU A 149 13.10 19.69 -7.55
CA LEU A 149 11.86 20.47 -7.43
C LEU A 149 10.66 19.57 -7.15
N THR A 150 10.42 18.55 -7.97
CA THR A 150 9.29 17.63 -7.79
C THR A 150 9.39 16.84 -6.49
N GLY A 151 10.59 16.49 -6.03
CA GLY A 151 10.82 15.86 -4.73
C GLY A 151 10.37 16.71 -3.53
N LEU A 152 10.51 18.04 -3.60
CA LEU A 152 9.95 18.95 -2.58
C LEU A 152 8.42 18.87 -2.55
N TYR A 153 7.78 18.88 -3.73
CA TYR A 153 6.32 18.73 -3.82
C TYR A 153 5.84 17.37 -3.32
N VAL A 154 6.55 16.27 -3.64
CA VAL A 154 6.22 14.93 -3.14
C VAL A 154 6.32 14.88 -1.61
N SER A 155 7.40 15.45 -1.05
CA SER A 155 7.60 15.52 0.41
C SER A 155 6.50 16.33 1.09
N TYR A 156 6.11 17.45 0.48
CA TYR A 156 5.01 18.28 0.98
C TYR A 156 3.66 17.58 0.84
N ALA A 157 3.39 16.90 -0.28
CA ALA A 157 2.17 16.11 -0.45
C ALA A 157 2.07 14.96 0.56
N SER A 158 3.18 14.28 0.85
CA SER A 158 3.25 13.25 1.90
C SER A 158 2.88 13.80 3.28
N LEU A 159 3.33 15.03 3.61
CA LEU A 159 2.91 15.73 4.82
C LEU A 159 1.39 15.95 4.82
N LEU A 160 0.83 16.46 3.72
CA LEU A 160 -0.61 16.73 3.59
C LEU A 160 -1.45 15.45 3.70
N GLU A 161 -0.99 14.35 3.11
CA GLU A 161 -1.63 13.03 3.23
C GLU A 161 -1.66 12.55 4.69
N SER A 162 -0.56 12.72 5.43
CA SER A 162 -0.50 12.34 6.85
C SER A 162 -1.48 13.14 7.73
N GLN A 163 -1.86 14.34 7.29
CA GLN A 163 -2.88 15.17 7.93
C GLN A 163 -4.31 14.87 7.45
N GLY A 164 -4.48 13.94 6.50
CA GLY A 164 -5.77 13.64 5.86
C GLY A 164 -6.22 14.70 4.84
N GLN A 165 -5.38 15.67 4.48
CA GLN A 165 -5.68 16.71 3.49
C GLN A 165 -5.47 16.20 2.05
N LEU A 166 -6.19 15.14 1.68
CA LEU A 166 -5.97 14.40 0.43
C LEU A 166 -6.19 15.26 -0.84
N VAL A 167 -7.17 16.17 -0.83
CA VAL A 167 -7.43 17.06 -1.98
C VAL A 167 -6.25 18.01 -2.21
N LYS A 168 -5.70 18.57 -1.13
CA LYS A 168 -4.56 19.48 -1.19
C LYS A 168 -3.29 18.75 -1.60
N ALA A 169 -3.10 17.52 -1.12
CA ALA A 169 -2.01 16.65 -1.56
C ALA A 169 -2.12 16.37 -3.08
N TYR A 170 -3.33 16.05 -3.55
CA TYR A 170 -3.59 15.81 -4.96
C TYR A 170 -3.26 17.03 -5.83
N THR A 171 -3.74 18.23 -5.47
CA THR A 171 -3.43 19.46 -6.22
C THR A 171 -1.93 19.75 -6.21
N THR A 172 -1.24 19.52 -5.09
CA THR A 172 0.21 19.71 -4.94
C THR A 172 0.99 18.79 -5.88
N LEU A 173 0.63 17.51 -5.95
CA LEU A 173 1.25 16.56 -6.87
C LEU A 173 0.92 16.85 -8.33
N ARG A 174 -0.29 17.36 -8.61
CA ARG A 174 -0.68 17.79 -9.95
C ARG A 174 0.20 18.94 -10.42
N THR A 175 0.44 19.94 -9.55
CA THR A 175 1.40 21.02 -9.82
C THR A 175 2.81 20.48 -10.05
N ALA A 176 3.25 19.48 -9.28
CA ALA A 176 4.55 18.84 -9.48
C ALA A 176 4.67 18.20 -10.88
N LEU A 177 3.64 17.48 -11.32
CA LEU A 177 3.61 16.89 -12.66
C LEU A 177 3.64 17.96 -13.76
N HIS A 178 2.97 19.10 -13.55
CA HIS A 178 3.02 20.22 -14.49
C HIS A 178 4.40 20.86 -14.63
N HIS A 179 5.21 20.86 -13.56
CA HIS A 179 6.60 21.32 -13.64
C HIS A 179 7.48 20.43 -14.52
N LEU A 180 7.05 19.19 -14.83
CA LEU A 180 7.74 18.32 -15.79
C LEU A 180 7.37 18.63 -17.25
N GLY A 181 6.38 19.48 -17.51
CA GLY A 181 5.98 19.89 -18.86
C GLY A 181 4.59 19.41 -19.27
N PRO A 182 4.18 19.65 -20.53
CA PRO A 182 2.83 19.34 -21.01
C PRO A 182 2.60 17.84 -21.26
N THR A 183 3.63 17.10 -21.66
CA THR A 183 3.53 15.68 -22.03
C THR A 183 4.62 14.82 -21.35
N PRO A 184 4.72 14.83 -20.02
CA PRO A 184 5.86 14.23 -19.29
C PRO A 184 5.89 12.69 -19.33
N LEU A 185 4.78 12.06 -19.76
CA LEU A 185 4.66 10.62 -20.00
C LEU A 185 5.19 10.17 -21.38
N ILE A 186 5.69 11.09 -22.20
CA ILE A 186 6.38 10.77 -23.45
C ILE A 186 7.88 10.89 -23.20
N PRO A 187 8.69 9.86 -23.52
CA PRO A 187 10.13 9.92 -23.34
C PRO A 187 10.74 11.05 -24.19
N SER A 188 11.76 11.72 -23.67
CA SER A 188 12.46 12.83 -24.34
C SER A 188 11.53 14.00 -24.74
N SER A 189 10.43 14.21 -23.99
CA SER A 189 9.56 15.39 -24.18
C SER A 189 10.23 16.67 -23.69
N THR A 190 9.73 17.81 -24.15
CA THR A 190 10.20 19.13 -23.70
C THR A 190 9.78 19.37 -22.27
N GLY A 191 10.74 19.77 -21.42
CA GLY A 191 10.49 20.16 -20.04
C GLY A 191 9.62 21.42 -19.92
N SER A 192 9.31 21.81 -18.69
CA SER A 192 8.56 23.04 -18.44
C SER A 192 9.38 24.29 -18.77
N GLU A 193 8.67 25.42 -18.95
CA GLU A 193 9.27 26.75 -19.11
C GLU A 193 10.27 27.08 -17.99
N TRP A 194 10.02 26.60 -16.76
CA TRP A 194 10.90 26.80 -15.61
C TRP A 194 12.26 26.10 -15.76
N ALA A 195 12.28 24.90 -16.33
CA ALA A 195 13.53 24.18 -16.59
C ALA A 195 14.36 24.83 -17.71
N GLY A 196 13.70 25.60 -18.58
CA GLY A 196 14.25 26.28 -19.74
C GLY A 196 13.74 25.64 -21.04
N PRO A 197 13.58 26.43 -22.13
CA PRO A 197 12.97 25.96 -23.38
C PRO A 197 13.77 24.86 -24.10
N SER A 198 15.05 24.71 -23.76
CA SER A 198 15.95 23.68 -24.32
C SER A 198 16.10 22.45 -23.42
N TYR A 199 15.45 22.40 -22.25
CA TYR A 199 15.54 21.25 -21.36
C TYR A 199 14.70 20.09 -21.91
N VAL A 200 15.32 18.94 -22.12
CA VAL A 200 14.67 17.71 -22.56
C VAL A 200 14.64 16.76 -21.37
N LEU A 201 13.46 16.19 -21.08
CA LEU A 201 13.31 15.25 -19.99
C LEU A 201 14.21 14.02 -20.21
N ASP A 202 15.01 13.71 -19.20
CA ASP A 202 15.85 12.53 -19.19
C ASP A 202 15.06 11.27 -18.77
N SER A 203 15.75 10.14 -18.65
CA SER A 203 15.11 8.89 -18.23
C SER A 203 14.61 8.94 -16.78
N ALA A 204 15.30 9.67 -15.89
CA ALA A 204 14.91 9.80 -14.49
C ALA A 204 13.65 10.66 -14.34
N ASP A 205 13.55 11.76 -15.09
CA ASP A 205 12.39 12.65 -15.16
C ASP A 205 11.17 11.93 -15.71
N HIS A 206 11.37 11.10 -16.73
CA HIS A 206 10.30 10.25 -17.26
C HIS A 206 9.81 9.23 -16.23
N ILE A 207 10.71 8.55 -15.51
CA ILE A 207 10.36 7.62 -14.43
C ILE A 207 9.60 8.36 -13.30
N ARG A 208 10.05 9.56 -12.92
CA ARG A 208 9.38 10.41 -11.94
C ARG A 208 7.97 10.81 -12.38
N ALA A 209 7.78 11.15 -13.65
CA ALA A 209 6.47 11.48 -14.22
C ALA A 209 5.50 10.28 -14.13
N ILE A 210 5.98 9.07 -14.40
CA ILE A 210 5.20 7.83 -14.25
C ILE A 210 4.81 7.66 -12.78
N GLY A 211 5.76 7.76 -11.84
CA GLY A 211 5.49 7.62 -10.41
C GLY A 211 4.48 8.64 -9.87
N LEU A 212 4.61 9.91 -10.28
CA LEU A 212 3.65 10.97 -9.94
C LEU A 212 2.26 10.67 -10.51
N SER A 213 2.18 10.19 -11.76
CA SER A 213 0.91 9.81 -12.39
C SER A 213 0.26 8.62 -11.68
N GLN A 214 1.03 7.59 -11.31
CA GLN A 214 0.53 6.49 -10.48
C GLN A 214 -0.03 7.03 -9.17
N LYS A 215 0.71 7.88 -8.45
CA LYS A 215 0.29 8.42 -7.15
C LYS A 215 -0.97 9.29 -7.27
N LEU A 216 -1.05 10.16 -8.28
CA LEU A 216 -2.22 10.97 -8.58
C LEU A 216 -3.44 10.10 -8.86
N GLY A 217 -3.27 9.05 -9.66
CA GLY A 217 -4.31 8.07 -9.95
C GLY A 217 -4.85 7.37 -8.70
N HIS A 218 -3.96 6.91 -7.82
CA HIS A 218 -4.34 6.29 -6.55
C HIS A 218 -5.06 7.26 -5.61
N LEU A 219 -4.59 8.51 -5.48
CA LEU A 219 -5.26 9.52 -4.67
C LEU A 219 -6.64 9.88 -5.21
N ALA A 220 -6.77 10.04 -6.53
CA ALA A 220 -8.05 10.29 -7.18
C ALA A 220 -9.03 9.12 -6.94
N LEU A 221 -8.55 7.88 -7.07
CA LEU A 221 -9.33 6.68 -6.76
C LEU A 221 -9.78 6.67 -5.29
N GLN A 222 -8.88 6.98 -4.35
CA GLN A 222 -9.19 7.06 -2.91
C GLN A 222 -10.26 8.12 -2.62
N LEU A 223 -10.14 9.31 -3.22
CA LEU A 223 -11.09 10.41 -3.10
C LEU A 223 -12.46 10.04 -3.67
N SER A 224 -12.49 9.30 -4.80
CA SER A 224 -13.73 8.78 -5.39
C SER A 224 -14.43 7.73 -4.52
N ALA A 225 -13.70 7.06 -3.64
CA ALA A 225 -14.23 5.98 -2.81
C ALA A 225 -14.97 6.46 -1.55
N GLY A 226 -14.91 7.76 -1.24
CA GLY A 226 -15.65 8.36 -0.14
C GLY A 226 -17.17 8.29 -0.37
N SER A 227 -17.96 8.17 0.72
CA SER A 227 -19.42 8.23 0.60
C SER A 227 -19.94 9.60 0.18
N TYR A 228 -19.18 10.64 0.51
CA TYR A 228 -19.38 12.00 0.05
C TYR A 228 -18.03 12.47 -0.51
N PRO A 229 -17.74 12.19 -1.79
CA PRO A 229 -16.49 12.60 -2.39
C PRO A 229 -16.44 14.14 -2.40
N PRO A 230 -15.30 14.76 -2.06
CA PRO A 230 -15.16 16.21 -2.14
C PRO A 230 -15.32 16.67 -3.61
N PRO A 231 -15.64 17.95 -3.85
CA PRO A 231 -15.70 18.48 -5.21
C PRO A 231 -14.34 18.31 -5.91
N PHE A 232 -14.39 17.95 -7.20
CA PHE A 232 -13.18 17.84 -8.01
C PHE A 232 -12.59 19.24 -8.26
N PRO A 233 -11.29 19.46 -8.04
CA PRO A 233 -10.66 20.75 -8.27
C PRO A 233 -10.50 20.99 -9.78
N VAL A 234 -11.45 21.73 -10.35
CA VAL A 234 -11.37 22.20 -11.74
C VAL A 234 -10.35 23.34 -11.80
N ASP A 235 -9.36 23.18 -12.67
CA ASP A 235 -8.40 24.24 -12.97
C ASP A 235 -8.99 25.12 -14.07
N THR A 236 -9.31 26.38 -13.75
CA THR A 236 -9.88 27.32 -14.73
C THR A 236 -8.89 27.69 -15.80
N ASP A 237 -7.60 27.64 -15.47
CA ASP A 237 -6.53 28.14 -16.34
C ASP A 237 -6.07 27.05 -17.33
N ARG A 238 -6.34 25.77 -17.01
CA ARG A 238 -6.03 24.62 -17.86
C ARG A 238 -7.11 23.54 -17.73
N PRO A 239 -8.12 23.54 -18.61
CA PRO A 239 -9.21 22.57 -18.52
C PRO A 239 -8.67 21.16 -18.68
N THR A 240 -8.76 20.37 -17.60
CA THR A 240 -8.54 18.92 -17.68
C THR A 240 -9.76 18.27 -18.32
N GLU A 241 -9.55 17.32 -19.22
CA GLU A 241 -10.64 16.54 -19.83
C GLU A 241 -11.42 15.71 -18.79
N ALA A 242 -10.83 15.43 -17.63
CA ALA A 242 -11.47 14.70 -16.55
C ALA A 242 -12.57 15.53 -15.86
N VAL A 243 -13.79 14.99 -15.87
CA VAL A 243 -14.99 15.63 -15.27
C VAL A 243 -15.15 15.26 -13.78
N GLY A 244 -14.45 14.25 -13.29
CA GLY A 244 -14.49 13.86 -11.88
C GLY A 244 -13.35 12.94 -11.43
N TRP A 245 -13.34 12.60 -10.14
CA TRP A 245 -12.27 11.82 -9.52
C TRP A 245 -12.03 10.46 -10.19
N LEU A 246 -13.08 9.76 -10.61
CA LEU A 246 -12.95 8.45 -11.23
C LEU A 246 -12.36 8.53 -12.64
N ASP A 247 -12.72 9.55 -13.41
CA ASP A 247 -12.16 9.79 -14.75
C ASP A 247 -10.71 10.27 -14.68
N ALA A 248 -10.40 11.12 -13.68
CA ALA A 248 -9.03 11.51 -13.39
C ALA A 248 -8.18 10.29 -13.01
N ALA A 249 -8.70 9.41 -12.15
CA ALA A 249 -8.02 8.17 -11.77
C ALA A 249 -7.72 7.29 -13.00
N GLU A 250 -8.71 7.11 -13.89
CA GLU A 250 -8.52 6.37 -15.13
C GLU A 250 -7.43 7.00 -16.01
N SER A 251 -7.51 8.31 -16.26
CA SER A 251 -6.57 9.03 -17.13
C SER A 251 -5.12 8.89 -16.64
N TYR A 252 -4.88 9.14 -15.35
CA TYR A 252 -3.52 9.04 -14.79
C TYR A 252 -3.00 7.61 -14.74
N LEU A 253 -3.82 6.63 -14.33
CA LEU A 253 -3.39 5.23 -14.22
C LEU A 253 -3.19 4.58 -15.59
N SER A 254 -4.06 4.85 -16.56
CA SER A 254 -3.90 4.34 -17.94
C SER A 254 -2.71 4.99 -18.65
N GLY A 255 -2.47 6.29 -18.43
CA GLY A 255 -1.29 6.98 -18.91
C GLY A 255 0.00 6.41 -18.32
N ALA A 256 0.04 6.22 -17.00
CA ALA A 256 1.17 5.59 -16.32
C ALA A 256 1.41 4.16 -16.82
N LEU A 257 0.36 3.33 -16.89
CA LEU A 257 0.45 1.96 -17.40
C LEU A 257 1.02 1.91 -18.82
N THR A 258 0.52 2.76 -19.71
CA THR A 258 1.01 2.86 -21.09
C THR A 258 2.49 3.25 -21.14
N ALA A 259 2.90 4.22 -20.32
CA ALA A 259 4.30 4.64 -20.24
C ALA A 259 5.21 3.53 -19.69
N MET A 260 4.78 2.80 -18.65
CA MET A 260 5.53 1.66 -18.10
C MET A 260 5.70 0.54 -19.12
N LEU A 261 4.64 0.21 -19.87
CA LEU A 261 4.71 -0.80 -20.93
C LEU A 261 5.68 -0.38 -22.04
N LYS A 262 5.61 0.89 -22.49
CA LYS A 262 6.54 1.43 -23.48
C LYS A 262 7.98 1.37 -22.99
N LEU A 263 8.24 1.77 -21.74
CA LEU A 263 9.56 1.69 -21.12
C LEU A 263 10.09 0.25 -21.12
N GLY A 264 9.25 -0.69 -20.69
CA GLY A 264 9.61 -2.11 -20.60
C GLY A 264 9.89 -2.76 -21.96
N LEU A 265 9.22 -2.29 -23.02
CA LEU A 265 9.45 -2.75 -24.39
C LEU A 265 10.72 -2.16 -25.02
N ILE A 266 11.03 -0.89 -24.72
CA ILE A 266 12.25 -0.23 -25.20
C ILE A 266 13.48 -0.87 -24.56
N GLN A 267 13.45 -1.15 -23.25
CA GLN A 267 14.59 -1.76 -22.54
C GLN A 267 14.81 -3.24 -22.90
N GLY A 268 13.75 -3.98 -23.21
CA GLY A 268 13.84 -5.41 -23.53
C GLY A 268 14.45 -5.76 -24.88
N GLY A 269 14.79 -4.77 -25.72
CA GLY A 269 15.34 -5.01 -27.08
C GLY A 269 14.40 -5.79 -28.01
N SER A 270 13.17 -6.07 -27.57
CA SER A 270 12.19 -6.88 -28.30
C SER A 270 11.44 -6.01 -29.30
N ALA A 271 12.18 -5.52 -30.30
CA ALA A 271 11.63 -5.03 -31.55
C ALA A 271 11.24 -6.20 -32.48
N LYS A 272 10.89 -7.38 -31.94
CA LYS A 272 10.25 -8.45 -32.73
C LYS A 272 8.77 -8.15 -32.84
N ALA A 273 8.46 -7.27 -33.79
CA ALA A 273 7.13 -6.99 -34.30
C ALA A 273 6.42 -8.30 -34.72
N SER A 274 5.34 -8.67 -34.04
CA SER A 274 4.20 -9.54 -34.45
C SER A 274 3.74 -10.57 -33.40
N GLY A 275 4.46 -10.76 -32.28
CA GLY A 275 3.99 -11.65 -31.21
C GLY A 275 3.08 -10.94 -30.21
N VAL A 276 2.11 -11.66 -29.63
CA VAL A 276 1.39 -11.21 -28.42
C VAL A 276 2.43 -11.00 -27.32
N ILE A 277 2.66 -9.74 -26.96
CA ILE A 277 3.60 -9.35 -25.91
C ILE A 277 3.04 -9.88 -24.58
N ALA A 278 3.64 -10.95 -24.06
CA ALA A 278 3.25 -11.49 -22.77
C ALA A 278 3.94 -10.68 -21.67
N GLY A 279 3.31 -10.57 -20.50
CA GLY A 279 3.84 -9.79 -19.38
C GLY A 279 5.26 -10.20 -18.94
N LYS A 280 5.67 -11.44 -19.25
CA LYS A 280 7.03 -11.97 -19.04
C LYS A 280 8.12 -11.26 -19.86
N ASP A 281 7.76 -10.68 -21.01
CA ASP A 281 8.70 -10.08 -21.97
C ASP A 281 9.02 -8.61 -21.61
N ILE A 282 8.41 -8.10 -20.53
CA ILE A 282 8.60 -6.73 -20.04
C ILE A 282 9.82 -6.69 -19.11
N VAL A 283 10.86 -5.98 -19.53
CA VAL A 283 12.06 -5.72 -18.75
C VAL A 283 11.91 -4.35 -18.09
N LEU A 284 11.55 -4.33 -16.81
CA LEU A 284 11.54 -3.12 -15.99
C LEU A 284 12.67 -3.19 -14.96
N PRO A 285 13.19 -2.03 -14.49
CA PRO A 285 14.19 -1.98 -13.43
C PRO A 285 13.79 -2.83 -12.22
N GLU A 286 14.75 -3.57 -11.67
CA GLU A 286 14.55 -4.25 -10.39
C GLU A 286 14.53 -3.19 -9.27
N GLY A 287 13.41 -3.07 -8.55
CA GLY A 287 13.27 -2.08 -7.50
C GLY A 287 14.27 -2.31 -6.37
N GLY A 288 15.12 -1.31 -6.08
CA GLY A 288 16.04 -1.27 -4.93
C GLY A 288 15.31 -1.28 -3.58
N THR A 289 16.01 -1.16 -2.46
CA THR A 289 15.36 -0.95 -1.14
C THR A 289 14.80 0.49 -1.05
N GLU A 290 13.72 0.72 -0.29
CA GLU A 290 13.18 2.05 0.15
C GLU A 290 11.83 2.61 -0.38
N GLU A 291 11.15 3.28 0.56
CA GLU A 291 9.73 3.59 0.72
C GLU A 291 9.15 4.73 -0.16
N ASP A 292 9.65 4.98 -1.36
CA ASP A 292 9.14 6.10 -2.17
C ASP A 292 8.01 5.69 -3.14
N GLY A 293 6.94 6.47 -3.16
CA GLY A 293 5.71 6.19 -3.90
C GLY A 293 5.91 6.22 -5.42
N GLY A 294 5.56 5.12 -6.09
CA GLY A 294 5.54 5.03 -7.56
C GLY A 294 6.79 4.40 -8.17
N ARG A 295 7.11 3.17 -7.76
CA ARG A 295 8.20 2.39 -8.38
C ARG A 295 7.80 1.94 -9.78
N VAL A 296 8.66 2.25 -10.74
CA VAL A 296 8.52 1.78 -12.12
C VAL A 296 9.19 0.40 -12.26
N ASP A 297 8.67 -0.58 -11.53
CA ASP A 297 9.13 -1.97 -11.55
C ASP A 297 7.98 -2.94 -11.91
N LYS A 298 8.27 -4.24 -12.07
CA LYS A 298 7.25 -5.26 -12.40
C LYS A 298 6.10 -5.28 -11.39
N ARG A 299 6.41 -5.04 -10.12
CA ARG A 299 5.43 -4.99 -9.04
C ARG A 299 4.57 -3.74 -9.13
N GLY A 300 5.17 -2.58 -9.38
CA GLY A 300 4.52 -1.31 -9.63
C GLY A 300 3.58 -1.37 -10.83
N LEU A 301 3.98 -2.10 -11.88
CA LEU A 301 3.12 -2.40 -13.02
C LEU A 301 1.88 -3.18 -12.57
N GLY A 302 2.06 -4.25 -11.80
CA GLY A 302 0.95 -5.04 -11.24
C GLY A 302 0.03 -4.23 -10.32
N MET A 303 0.59 -3.37 -9.46
CA MET A 303 -0.19 -2.48 -8.58
C MET A 303 -0.96 -1.42 -9.39
N THR A 304 -0.39 -0.90 -10.47
CA THR A 304 -1.07 0.04 -11.37
C THR A 304 -2.23 -0.62 -12.09
N MET A 305 -2.03 -1.86 -12.57
CA MET A 305 -3.09 -2.67 -13.16
C MET A 305 -4.20 -2.97 -12.14
N GLU A 306 -3.85 -3.28 -10.89
CA GLU A 306 -4.81 -3.48 -9.80
C GLU A 306 -5.66 -2.22 -9.55
N ALA A 307 -5.02 -1.06 -9.40
CA ALA A 307 -5.73 0.19 -9.17
C ALA A 307 -6.64 0.56 -10.36
N LEU A 308 -6.16 0.38 -11.59
CA LEU A 308 -6.96 0.59 -12.79
C LEU A 308 -8.12 -0.41 -12.89
N SER A 309 -7.92 -1.65 -12.45
CA SER A 309 -8.99 -2.65 -12.38
C SER A 309 -10.10 -2.23 -11.41
N GLU A 310 -9.77 -1.59 -10.29
CA GLU A 310 -10.76 -1.06 -9.34
C GLU A 310 -11.53 0.13 -9.95
N VAL A 311 -10.86 0.99 -10.72
CA VAL A 311 -11.54 2.05 -11.49
C VAL A 311 -12.60 1.44 -12.42
N TYR A 312 -12.24 0.41 -13.20
CA TYR A 312 -13.19 -0.25 -14.09
C TYR A 312 -14.28 -1.03 -13.35
N ALA A 313 -13.96 -1.66 -12.22
CA ALA A 313 -14.97 -2.30 -11.36
C ALA A 313 -16.01 -1.29 -10.85
N ARG A 314 -15.57 -0.09 -10.45
CA ARG A 314 -16.47 1.02 -10.06
C ARG A 314 -17.34 1.51 -11.21
N LYS A 315 -16.81 1.50 -12.44
CA LYS A 315 -17.57 1.75 -13.67
C LYS A 315 -18.48 0.56 -14.08
N LYS A 316 -18.56 -0.51 -13.27
CA LYS A 316 -19.29 -1.76 -13.53
C LYS A 316 -18.78 -2.55 -14.73
N GLN A 317 -17.55 -2.29 -15.17
CA GLN A 317 -16.87 -2.99 -16.25
C GLN A 317 -16.02 -4.13 -15.66
N TYR A 318 -16.70 -5.10 -15.04
CA TYR A 318 -16.04 -6.20 -14.31
C TYR A 318 -15.20 -7.11 -15.20
N GLU A 319 -15.57 -7.26 -16.48
CA GLU A 319 -14.81 -8.07 -17.44
C GLU A 319 -13.43 -7.47 -17.72
N VAL A 320 -13.37 -6.17 -18.06
CA VAL A 320 -12.11 -5.43 -18.27
C VAL A 320 -11.26 -5.44 -17.00
N SER A 321 -11.91 -5.25 -15.85
CA SER A 321 -11.26 -5.32 -14.54
C SER A 321 -10.61 -6.70 -14.29
N ALA A 322 -11.33 -7.79 -14.54
CA ALA A 322 -10.80 -9.14 -14.37
C ALA A 322 -9.62 -9.43 -15.30
N GLN A 323 -9.68 -8.97 -16.55
CA GLN A 323 -8.58 -9.13 -17.51
C GLN A 323 -7.29 -8.42 -17.05
N LEU A 324 -7.40 -7.20 -16.52
CA LEU A 324 -6.25 -6.46 -15.97
C LEU A 324 -5.61 -7.21 -14.78
N LEU A 325 -6.45 -7.75 -13.88
CA LEU A 325 -5.96 -8.52 -12.74
C LEU A 325 -5.28 -9.82 -13.15
N LEU A 326 -5.83 -10.54 -14.14
CA LEU A 326 -5.21 -11.75 -14.69
C LEU A 326 -3.85 -11.45 -15.31
N GLN A 327 -3.75 -10.36 -16.06
CA GLN A 327 -2.48 -9.91 -16.63
C GLN A 327 -1.47 -9.57 -15.53
N ALA A 328 -1.88 -8.84 -14.50
CA ALA A 328 -1.03 -8.51 -13.36
C ALA A 328 -0.53 -9.77 -12.62
N ILE A 329 -1.40 -10.77 -12.42
CA ILE A 329 -0.98 -12.06 -11.84
C ILE A 329 0.03 -12.75 -12.75
N SER A 330 -0.15 -12.77 -14.07
CA SER A 330 0.79 -13.41 -14.99
C SER A 330 2.19 -12.78 -14.97
N ILE A 331 2.29 -11.49 -14.64
CA ILE A 331 3.56 -10.76 -14.50
C ILE A 331 4.27 -11.15 -13.19
N LEU A 332 3.51 -11.30 -12.11
CA LEU A 332 4.03 -11.61 -10.77
C LEU A 332 4.28 -13.11 -10.54
N LEU A 333 3.46 -13.97 -11.17
CA LEU A 333 3.51 -15.42 -11.11
C LEU A 333 3.56 -16.00 -12.54
N PRO A 334 4.70 -15.85 -13.24
CA PRO A 334 4.85 -16.39 -14.58
C PRO A 334 4.72 -17.93 -14.56
N PRO A 335 3.84 -18.52 -15.38
CA PRO A 335 3.68 -19.96 -15.43
C PRO A 335 4.95 -20.62 -15.99
N GLY A 336 5.40 -21.70 -15.36
CA GLY A 336 6.55 -22.48 -15.82
C GLY A 336 7.91 -21.84 -15.57
N SER A 337 8.02 -20.86 -14.65
CA SER A 337 9.33 -20.37 -14.21
C SER A 337 10.11 -21.48 -13.51
N LYS A 338 11.40 -21.62 -13.84
CA LYS A 338 12.29 -22.61 -13.21
C LYS A 338 12.58 -22.26 -11.75
N GLU A 339 12.52 -20.97 -11.41
CA GLU A 339 12.71 -20.44 -10.07
C GLU A 339 11.38 -19.96 -9.51
N ALA A 340 11.19 -20.15 -8.21
CA ALA A 340 10.03 -19.62 -7.50
C ALA A 340 10.13 -18.09 -7.45
N PRO A 341 9.08 -17.34 -7.82
CA PRO A 341 9.06 -15.89 -7.67
C PRO A 341 9.31 -15.46 -6.22
N PRO A 342 9.89 -14.27 -5.99
CA PRO A 342 10.16 -13.80 -4.64
C PRO A 342 8.86 -13.71 -3.82
N ALA A 343 8.94 -13.93 -2.51
CA ALA A 343 7.78 -13.97 -1.62
C ALA A 343 6.87 -12.74 -1.78
N ARG A 344 7.45 -11.54 -1.91
CA ARG A 344 6.71 -10.29 -2.15
C ARG A 344 5.77 -10.35 -3.36
N ASP A 345 6.20 -10.98 -4.45
CA ASP A 345 5.43 -11.05 -5.70
C ASP A 345 4.34 -12.12 -5.57
N ARG A 346 4.65 -13.25 -4.91
CA ARG A 346 3.67 -14.29 -4.58
C ARG A 346 2.56 -13.77 -3.68
N CYS A 347 2.91 -13.02 -2.62
CA CYS A 347 1.96 -12.38 -1.72
C CYS A 347 1.09 -11.34 -2.44
N GLN A 348 1.68 -10.51 -3.31
CA GLN A 348 0.93 -9.54 -4.09
C GLN A 348 -0.03 -10.24 -5.06
N ALA A 349 0.41 -11.28 -5.76
CA ALA A 349 -0.45 -12.03 -6.66
C ALA A 349 -1.60 -12.73 -5.91
N ALA A 350 -1.35 -13.28 -4.72
CA ALA A 350 -2.39 -13.82 -3.85
C ALA A 350 -3.46 -12.77 -3.51
N LEU A 351 -3.05 -11.53 -3.23
CA LEU A 351 -3.97 -10.41 -3.00
C LEU A 351 -4.81 -10.11 -4.25
N LEU A 352 -4.20 -10.06 -5.44
CA LEU A 352 -4.92 -9.86 -6.71
C LEU A 352 -5.98 -10.95 -6.97
N MET A 353 -5.68 -12.20 -6.62
CA MET A 353 -6.64 -13.31 -6.73
C MET A 353 -7.89 -13.08 -5.86
N THR A 354 -7.72 -12.47 -4.69
CA THR A 354 -8.88 -12.08 -3.85
C THR A 354 -9.73 -11.00 -4.53
N SER A 355 -9.11 -10.05 -5.23
CA SER A 355 -9.84 -9.04 -6.02
C SER A 355 -10.58 -9.67 -7.21
N ILE A 356 -10.00 -10.64 -7.91
CA ILE A 356 -10.69 -11.39 -8.98
C ILE A 356 -11.89 -12.14 -8.41
N SER A 357 -11.73 -12.80 -7.27
CA SER A 357 -12.81 -13.49 -6.57
C SER A 357 -13.99 -12.53 -6.31
N SER A 358 -13.73 -11.31 -5.87
CA SER A 358 -14.75 -10.29 -5.64
C SER A 358 -15.38 -9.76 -6.93
N HIS A 359 -14.60 -9.48 -7.98
CA HIS A 359 -15.09 -8.90 -9.23
C HIS A 359 -15.92 -9.90 -10.06
N THR A 360 -15.48 -11.16 -10.11
CA THR A 360 -16.16 -12.23 -10.87
C THR A 360 -17.54 -12.60 -10.32
N LEU A 361 -17.88 -12.19 -9.09
CA LEU A 361 -19.21 -12.37 -8.51
C LEU A 361 -20.29 -11.47 -9.10
N ASN A 362 -19.96 -10.57 -10.03
CA ASN A 362 -20.92 -9.65 -10.65
C ASN A 362 -21.04 -9.94 -12.16
N PRO A 363 -22.20 -10.43 -12.66
CA PRO A 363 -23.42 -10.78 -11.94
C PRO A 363 -23.32 -12.09 -11.15
N ARG A 364 -24.12 -12.21 -10.09
CA ARG A 364 -24.14 -13.40 -9.22
C ARG A 364 -24.84 -14.56 -9.94
N THR A 365 -24.04 -15.50 -10.43
CA THR A 365 -24.51 -16.76 -11.03
C THR A 365 -23.89 -17.96 -10.30
N PRO A 366 -24.49 -19.16 -10.37
CA PRO A 366 -23.88 -20.36 -9.79
C PRO A 366 -22.47 -20.63 -10.32
N GLN A 367 -22.21 -20.32 -11.60
CA GLN A 367 -20.89 -20.45 -12.19
C GLN A 367 -19.91 -19.39 -11.65
N ALA A 368 -20.35 -18.14 -11.51
CA ALA A 368 -19.56 -17.07 -10.90
C ALA A 368 -19.16 -17.40 -9.45
N ILE A 369 -20.05 -18.01 -8.67
CA ILE A 369 -19.76 -18.45 -7.30
C ILE A 369 -18.63 -19.50 -7.30
N LYS A 370 -18.70 -20.49 -8.20
CA LYS A 370 -17.65 -21.52 -8.33
C LYS A 370 -16.30 -20.92 -8.72
N VAL A 371 -16.29 -20.05 -9.72
CA VAL A 371 -15.06 -19.36 -10.20
C VAL A 371 -14.48 -18.46 -9.11
N SER A 372 -15.33 -17.70 -8.42
CA SER A 372 -14.93 -16.83 -7.32
C SER A 372 -14.33 -17.63 -6.16
N ARG A 373 -14.92 -18.78 -5.83
CA ARG A 373 -14.41 -19.71 -4.83
C ARG A 373 -13.03 -20.25 -5.22
N SER A 374 -12.83 -20.69 -6.45
CA SER A 374 -11.52 -21.21 -6.88
C SER A 374 -10.41 -20.16 -6.79
N TRP A 375 -10.71 -18.90 -7.15
CA TRP A 375 -9.74 -17.81 -7.01
C TRP A 375 -9.41 -17.48 -5.55
N SER A 376 -10.42 -17.45 -4.68
CA SER A 376 -10.21 -17.20 -3.26
C SER A 376 -9.39 -18.31 -2.60
N LEU A 377 -9.68 -19.58 -2.92
CA LEU A 377 -8.92 -20.73 -2.43
C LEU A 377 -7.46 -20.70 -2.93
N GLN A 378 -7.25 -20.41 -4.22
CA GLN A 378 -5.90 -20.31 -4.77
C GLN A 378 -5.09 -19.19 -4.11
N GLY A 379 -5.70 -18.01 -3.91
CA GLY A 379 -5.07 -16.90 -3.21
C GLY A 379 -4.72 -17.25 -1.76
N LEU A 380 -5.63 -17.93 -1.05
CA LEU A 380 -5.40 -18.42 0.31
C LEU A 380 -4.21 -19.39 0.35
N GLN A 381 -4.18 -20.39 -0.54
CA GLN A 381 -3.13 -21.39 -0.60
C GLN A 381 -1.76 -20.77 -0.85
N ILE A 382 -1.64 -19.85 -1.80
CA ILE A 382 -0.37 -19.16 -2.11
C ILE A 382 0.09 -18.32 -0.92
N ALA A 383 -0.83 -17.59 -0.28
CA ALA A 383 -0.51 -16.78 0.88
C ALA A 383 0.00 -17.64 2.05
N GLU A 384 -0.70 -18.73 2.37
CA GLU A 384 -0.31 -19.64 3.46
C GLU A 384 1.00 -20.38 3.19
N SER A 385 1.21 -20.88 1.95
CA SER A 385 2.45 -21.57 1.61
C SER A 385 3.65 -20.63 1.65
N THR A 386 3.49 -19.40 1.16
CA THR A 386 4.56 -18.38 1.18
C THR A 386 4.91 -17.97 2.62
N LEU A 387 3.90 -17.84 3.50
CA LEU A 387 4.12 -17.58 4.92
C LEU A 387 4.85 -18.74 5.62
N ALA A 388 4.51 -19.98 5.27
CA ALA A 388 5.15 -21.16 5.84
C ALA A 388 6.63 -21.27 5.44
N GLU A 389 6.97 -20.94 4.19
CA GLU A 389 8.35 -20.95 3.68
C GLU A 389 9.22 -19.86 4.30
N ASN A 390 8.68 -18.67 4.53
CA ASN A 390 9.44 -17.55 5.11
C ASN A 390 9.64 -17.67 6.63
N GLY A 391 9.04 -18.66 7.31
CA GLY A 391 9.16 -18.87 8.74
C GLY A 391 8.73 -17.66 9.59
N THR A 392 9.20 -17.59 10.84
CA THR A 392 9.02 -16.41 11.73
C THR A 392 9.93 -15.23 11.34
N SER A 393 10.32 -15.12 10.07
CA SER A 393 10.97 -13.90 9.56
C SER A 393 10.08 -12.72 9.94
N SER A 394 10.68 -11.82 10.73
CA SER A 394 10.02 -10.88 11.63
C SER A 394 8.65 -10.42 11.13
N ALA A 395 7.63 -10.41 11.98
CA ALA A 395 6.28 -9.90 11.68
C ALA A 395 6.26 -8.46 11.09
N ALA A 396 7.42 -7.79 11.07
CA ALA A 396 7.70 -6.51 10.45
C ALA A 396 8.11 -6.56 8.96
N ASP A 397 8.34 -7.72 8.33
CA ASP A 397 8.64 -7.77 6.89
C ASP A 397 7.42 -7.31 6.07
N PRO A 398 7.53 -6.28 5.22
CA PRO A 398 6.43 -5.81 4.37
C PRO A 398 5.80 -6.91 3.52
N SER A 399 6.57 -7.92 3.09
CA SER A 399 6.03 -9.02 2.26
C SER A 399 5.09 -9.93 3.07
N THR A 400 5.47 -10.26 4.30
CA THR A 400 4.66 -11.02 5.26
C THR A 400 3.34 -10.31 5.58
N LEU A 401 3.35 -8.99 5.70
CA LEU A 401 2.13 -8.20 5.92
C LEU A 401 1.14 -8.33 4.74
N ILE A 402 1.64 -8.32 3.49
CA ILE A 402 0.80 -8.47 2.30
C ILE A 402 0.19 -9.88 2.23
N CYS A 403 0.99 -10.93 2.48
CA CYS A 403 0.46 -12.29 2.52
C CYS A 403 -0.60 -12.47 3.60
N ASN A 404 -0.37 -11.97 4.81
CA ASN A 404 -1.36 -12.04 5.88
C ASN A 404 -2.65 -11.27 5.55
N ARG A 405 -2.53 -10.12 4.87
CA ARG A 405 -3.69 -9.39 4.35
C ARG A 405 -4.44 -10.23 3.32
N ALA A 406 -3.74 -10.81 2.35
CA ALA A 406 -4.34 -11.68 1.33
C ALA A 406 -5.06 -12.88 1.98
N ARG A 407 -4.43 -13.53 2.97
CA ARG A 407 -5.03 -14.62 3.77
C ARG A 407 -6.34 -14.17 4.43
N SER A 408 -6.34 -13.01 5.10
CA SER A 408 -7.54 -12.49 5.75
C SER A 408 -8.66 -12.18 4.76
N VAL A 409 -8.36 -11.53 3.64
CA VAL A 409 -9.36 -11.19 2.61
C VAL A 409 -9.89 -12.45 1.93
N ALA A 410 -9.04 -13.42 1.64
CA ALA A 410 -9.47 -14.71 1.06
C ALA A 410 -10.42 -15.47 2.00
N LEU A 411 -10.14 -15.50 3.31
CA LEU A 411 -11.05 -16.08 4.31
C LEU A 411 -12.39 -15.33 4.36
N GLN A 412 -12.36 -13.99 4.29
CA GLN A 412 -13.56 -13.17 4.22
C GLN A 412 -14.42 -13.50 2.99
N ASN A 413 -13.80 -13.59 1.81
CA ASN A 413 -14.47 -13.93 0.57
C ASN A 413 -15.08 -15.34 0.64
N MET A 414 -14.38 -16.32 1.22
CA MET A 414 -14.92 -17.67 1.46
C MET A 414 -16.14 -17.65 2.37
N GLY A 415 -16.11 -16.87 3.46
CA GLY A 415 -17.26 -16.68 4.33
C GLY A 415 -18.47 -16.10 3.60
N MET A 416 -18.25 -15.08 2.77
CA MET A 416 -19.31 -14.49 1.94
C MET A 416 -19.89 -15.48 0.93
N LEU A 417 -19.05 -16.28 0.28
CA LEU A 417 -19.48 -17.30 -0.68
C LEU A 417 -20.31 -18.39 -0.01
N SER A 418 -19.90 -18.87 1.17
CA SER A 418 -20.68 -19.82 1.98
C SER A 418 -22.01 -19.22 2.44
N GLU A 419 -22.04 -17.94 2.82
CA GLU A 419 -23.29 -17.25 3.18
C GLU A 419 -24.24 -17.15 1.97
N ILE A 420 -23.73 -16.86 0.77
CA ILE A 420 -24.52 -16.82 -0.47
C ILE A 420 -25.12 -18.20 -0.77
N GLU A 421 -24.37 -19.27 -0.54
CA GLU A 421 -24.82 -20.67 -0.73
C GLU A 421 -25.72 -21.19 0.40
N GLN A 422 -26.07 -20.36 1.39
CA GLN A 422 -26.86 -20.73 2.58
C GLN A 422 -26.18 -21.74 3.52
N ASP A 423 -24.86 -21.93 3.39
CA ASP A 423 -24.06 -22.70 4.35
C ASP A 423 -23.57 -21.78 5.48
N LEU A 424 -24.52 -21.37 6.33
CA LEU A 424 -24.30 -20.39 7.38
C LEU A 424 -23.28 -20.84 8.46
N PRO A 425 -23.27 -22.11 8.93
CA PRO A 425 -22.26 -22.56 9.89
C PRO A 425 -20.83 -22.45 9.34
N THR A 426 -20.62 -22.86 8.08
CA THR A 426 -19.31 -22.74 7.42
C THR A 426 -18.95 -21.27 7.20
N ALA A 427 -19.92 -20.43 6.82
CA ALA A 427 -19.71 -18.99 6.66
C ALA A 427 -19.22 -18.34 7.97
N LEU A 428 -19.86 -18.69 9.10
CA LEU A 428 -19.45 -18.21 10.43
C LEU A 428 -18.01 -18.62 10.74
N GLY A 429 -17.67 -19.89 10.53
CA GLY A 429 -16.31 -20.40 10.75
C GLY A 429 -15.24 -19.67 9.91
N TYR A 430 -15.54 -19.32 8.66
CA TYR A 430 -14.65 -18.52 7.83
C TYR A 430 -14.52 -17.07 8.32
N PHE A 431 -15.62 -16.43 8.73
CA PHE A 431 -15.57 -15.07 9.28
C PHE A 431 -14.79 -14.99 10.59
N ASP A 432 -14.89 -16.00 11.47
CA ASP A 432 -14.08 -16.08 12.69
C ASP A 432 -12.58 -16.22 12.39
N LYS A 433 -12.22 -17.06 11.41
CA LYS A 433 -10.84 -17.18 10.93
C LYS A 433 -10.33 -15.88 10.31
N SER A 434 -11.15 -15.21 9.50
CA SER A 434 -10.85 -13.89 8.91
C SER A 434 -10.60 -12.84 10.01
N LEU A 435 -11.45 -12.81 11.04
CA LEU A 435 -11.29 -11.91 12.19
C LEU A 435 -9.99 -12.18 12.96
N ALA A 436 -9.65 -13.44 13.19
CA ALA A 436 -8.41 -13.84 13.85
C ALA A 436 -7.19 -13.37 13.04
N ALA A 437 -7.15 -13.67 11.74
CA ALA A 437 -6.08 -13.24 10.84
C ALA A 437 -5.95 -11.70 10.78
N SER A 438 -7.07 -10.98 10.71
CA SER A 438 -7.08 -9.51 10.74
C SER A 438 -6.57 -8.91 12.06
N LYS A 439 -6.83 -9.57 13.19
CA LYS A 439 -6.34 -9.13 14.51
C LYS A 439 -4.82 -9.27 14.62
N GLU A 440 -4.27 -10.36 14.11
CA GLU A 440 -2.84 -10.67 14.15
C GLU A 440 -1.98 -9.56 13.54
N ILE A 441 -2.44 -8.97 12.42
CA ILE A 441 -1.72 -7.92 11.68
C ILE A 441 -2.26 -6.50 11.91
N GLY A 442 -3.23 -6.32 12.81
CA GLY A 442 -3.84 -5.01 13.05
C GLY A 442 -4.64 -4.45 11.86
N PHE A 443 -5.10 -5.29 10.93
CA PHE A 443 -5.86 -4.88 9.75
C PHE A 443 -7.28 -4.41 10.14
N ALA A 444 -7.42 -3.10 10.38
CA ALA A 444 -8.61 -2.51 10.99
C ALA A 444 -9.89 -2.74 10.16
N GLU A 445 -9.79 -2.62 8.84
CA GLU A 445 -10.92 -2.82 7.94
C GLU A 445 -11.39 -4.27 7.94
N GLY A 446 -10.47 -5.24 7.81
CA GLY A 446 -10.80 -6.65 7.86
C GLY A 446 -11.45 -7.05 9.19
N ARG A 447 -10.95 -6.51 10.32
CA ARG A 447 -11.61 -6.69 11.63
C ARG A 447 -13.05 -6.18 11.64
N ARG A 448 -13.27 -4.95 11.16
CA ARG A 448 -14.60 -4.32 11.13
C ARG A 448 -15.59 -5.15 10.31
N GLU A 449 -15.15 -5.63 9.15
CA GLU A 449 -16.01 -6.37 8.22
C GLU A 449 -16.32 -7.78 8.69
N ALA A 450 -15.33 -8.50 9.20
CA ALA A 450 -15.53 -9.81 9.80
C ALA A 450 -16.47 -9.73 11.00
N MET A 451 -16.28 -8.75 11.91
CA MET A 451 -17.19 -8.53 13.05
C MET A 451 -18.63 -8.19 12.62
N GLU A 452 -18.78 -7.36 11.59
CA GLU A 452 -20.11 -7.01 11.07
C GLU A 452 -20.82 -8.25 10.48
N ALA A 453 -20.09 -9.10 9.75
CA ALA A 453 -20.61 -10.35 9.20
C ALA A 453 -20.98 -11.36 10.30
N ILE A 454 -20.10 -11.58 11.29
CA ILE A 454 -20.37 -12.45 12.45
C ILE A 454 -21.62 -11.98 13.19
N ARG A 455 -21.73 -10.68 13.48
CA ARG A 455 -22.90 -10.11 14.15
C ARG A 455 -24.18 -10.35 13.34
N ARG A 456 -24.11 -10.19 12.02
CA ARG A 456 -25.25 -10.44 11.11
C ARG A 456 -25.69 -11.90 11.18
N LEU A 457 -24.78 -12.86 11.14
CA LEU A 457 -25.13 -14.29 11.21
C LEU A 457 -25.66 -14.69 12.59
N ARG A 458 -25.04 -14.20 13.68
CA ARG A 458 -25.51 -14.47 15.04
C ARG A 458 -26.93 -13.94 15.29
N ASN A 459 -27.26 -12.78 14.73
CA ASN A 459 -28.63 -12.24 14.79
C ASN A 459 -29.65 -13.09 14.03
N GLN A 460 -29.21 -13.95 13.09
CA GLN A 460 -30.07 -14.92 12.41
C GLN A 460 -30.16 -16.25 13.16
N GLY A 461 -29.60 -16.35 14.37
CA GLY A 461 -29.61 -17.57 15.19
C GLY A 461 -28.51 -18.58 14.85
N VAL A 462 -27.56 -18.22 13.97
CA VAL A 462 -26.43 -19.09 13.64
C VAL A 462 -25.47 -19.10 14.82
N THR A 463 -25.22 -20.28 15.37
CA THR A 463 -24.26 -20.52 16.46
C THR A 463 -23.05 -21.29 15.94
N GLU A 464 -21.93 -21.21 16.65
CA GLU A 464 -20.75 -22.02 16.32
C GLU A 464 -21.13 -23.50 16.25
N PRO A 465 -20.59 -24.28 15.29
CA PRO A 465 -20.80 -25.71 15.29
C PRO A 465 -20.32 -26.26 16.63
N THR A 466 -21.22 -26.87 17.39
CA THR A 466 -20.89 -27.54 18.65
C THR A 466 -19.85 -28.61 18.32
N ILE A 467 -18.57 -28.32 18.60
CA ILE A 467 -17.52 -29.32 18.51
C ILE A 467 -17.83 -30.31 19.64
N SER A 468 -18.59 -31.35 19.32
CA SER A 468 -18.71 -32.52 20.17
C SER A 468 -17.30 -33.07 20.33
N ARG A 469 -16.64 -32.70 21.43
CA ARG A 469 -15.45 -33.39 21.92
C ARG A 469 -15.88 -34.84 22.14
N THR A 470 -15.67 -35.68 21.14
CA THR A 470 -15.66 -37.13 21.33
C THR A 470 -14.50 -37.43 22.25
N SER A 471 -14.87 -37.91 23.44
CA SER A 471 -14.04 -38.36 24.55
C SER A 471 -12.97 -39.35 24.15
#